data_AF-A0A1G0JGB8-F1
#
_entry.id   AF-A0A1G0JGB8-F1
#
_cell.length_a   1.000
_cell.length_b   1.000
_cell.length_c   1.000
_cell.angle_alpha   90.00
_cell.angle_beta   90.00
_cell.angle_gamma   90.00
#
_symmetry.space_group_name_H-M   'P 1'
#
loop_
_entity.id
_entity.type
_entity.pdbx_description
1 polymer ?
#
loop_
_entity_poly.entity_id
_entity_poly.type
_entity_poly.pdbx_seq_one_letter_code
_entity_poly.pdbx_strand_id
1 'polypeptide(L)'
;MLTQQVISRQKLQSRIGQTLEVLIDKINADIIIGRSYADAPEIDGNVFIENAVNQQPDDLVRVTIDRADEYDLYGKFADATRA
;
A
#
# COMPACT_ATOMS: atom_id res chain seq x y z
N MET A 1 22.97 -11.74 -15.30
CA MET A 1 21.96 -11.61 -14.23
C MET A 1 22.66 -10.97 -13.05
N LEU A 2 22.19 -9.83 -12.51
CA LEU A 2 22.48 -9.26 -11.16
C LEU A 2 22.35 -7.73 -11.08
N THR A 3 22.22 -7.00 -12.20
CA THR A 3 22.26 -5.51 -12.15
C THR A 3 20.90 -4.84 -11.92
N GLN A 4 19.78 -5.56 -12.01
CA GLN A 4 18.43 -4.97 -11.87
C GLN A 4 17.88 -4.97 -10.42
N GLN A 5 18.36 -5.86 -9.54
CA GLN A 5 17.79 -6.01 -8.19
C GLN A 5 18.15 -4.85 -7.25
N VAL A 6 19.33 -4.25 -7.41
CA VAL A 6 19.79 -3.15 -6.52
C VAL A 6 19.02 -1.85 -6.79
N ILE A 7 18.63 -1.62 -8.05
CA ILE A 7 17.90 -0.42 -8.47
C ILE A 7 16.43 -0.49 -7.99
N SER A 8 15.81 -1.68 -8.02
CA SER A 8 14.44 -1.85 -7.51
C SER A 8 14.36 -1.63 -6.00
N ARG A 9 15.35 -2.04 -5.21
CA ARG A 9 15.37 -1.77 -3.75
C ARG A 9 15.47 -0.29 -3.39
N GLN A 10 16.15 0.52 -4.20
CA GLN A 10 16.21 1.97 -3.98
C GLN A 10 14.91 2.67 -4.40
N LYS A 11 14.27 2.24 -5.50
CA LYS A 11 12.93 2.71 -5.90
C LYS A 11 11.86 2.35 -4.87
N LEU A 12 11.90 1.14 -4.31
CA LEU A 12 10.99 0.67 -3.27
C LEU A 12 11.14 1.48 -1.98
N GLN A 13 12.36 1.78 -1.54
CA GLN A 13 12.58 2.64 -0.37
C GLN A 13 12.10 4.08 -0.61
N SER A 14 12.25 4.63 -1.82
CA SER A 14 11.68 5.95 -2.14
C SER A 14 10.16 6.00 -2.08
N ARG A 15 9.46 4.85 -2.06
CA ARG A 15 7.99 4.79 -1.91
C ARG A 15 7.53 4.83 -0.45
N ILE A 16 8.41 4.61 0.51
CA ILE A 16 8.11 4.81 1.93
C ILE A 16 7.90 6.31 2.16
N GLY A 17 6.79 6.67 2.78
CA GLY A 17 6.31 8.05 2.95
C GLY A 17 5.48 8.57 1.77
N GLN A 18 5.30 7.82 0.69
CA GLN A 18 4.38 8.18 -0.39
C GLN A 18 2.96 7.73 -0.07
N THR A 19 2.00 8.49 -0.59
CA THR A 19 0.58 8.12 -0.55
C THR A 19 0.22 7.44 -1.85
N LEU A 20 -0.20 6.18 -1.74
CA LEU A 20 -0.64 5.35 -2.87
C LEU A 20 -2.15 5.18 -2.84
N GLU A 21 -2.73 5.03 -4.02
CA GLU A 21 -4.13 4.64 -4.17
C GLU A 21 -4.23 3.12 -4.09
N VAL A 22 -4.99 2.65 -3.10
CA VAL A 22 -5.15 1.24 -2.76
C VAL A 22 -6.62 0.89 -2.93
N LEU A 23 -6.89 -0.13 -3.73
CA LEU A 23 -8.22 -0.69 -3.86
C LEU A 23 -8.42 -1.71 -2.74
N ILE A 24 -9.50 -1.56 -1.96
CA ILE A 24 -9.81 -2.48 -0.89
C ILE A 24 -10.40 -3.76 -1.47
N ASP A 25 -9.72 -4.88 -1.25
CA ASP A 25 -10.18 -6.19 -1.70
C ASP A 25 -10.95 -6.89 -0.57
N LYS A 26 -10.41 -6.82 0.66
CA LYS A 26 -10.99 -7.46 1.83
C LYS A 26 -10.80 -6.64 3.10
N ILE A 27 -11.87 -6.54 3.88
CA ILE A 27 -11.88 -5.92 5.21
C ILE A 27 -11.99 -7.03 6.24
N ASN A 28 -11.04 -7.11 7.15
CA ASN A 28 -11.13 -7.94 8.35
C ASN A 28 -11.41 -7.06 9.58
N ALA A 29 -11.60 -7.69 10.74
CA ALA A 29 -12.02 -6.98 11.96
C ALA A 29 -11.04 -5.89 12.44
N ASP A 30 -9.74 -6.05 12.17
CA ASP A 30 -8.69 -5.13 12.64
C ASP A 30 -7.81 -4.59 11.50
N ILE A 31 -7.71 -5.35 10.39
CA ILE A 31 -6.85 -5.04 9.24
C ILE A 31 -7.65 -5.00 7.94
N ILE A 32 -7.28 -4.08 7.07
CA ILE A 32 -7.77 -4.03 5.68
C ILE A 32 -6.67 -4.53 4.76
N ILE A 33 -7.05 -5.38 3.81
CA ILE A 33 -6.19 -5.94 2.78
C ILE A 33 -6.63 -5.32 1.44
N GLY A 34 -5.71 -4.64 0.79
CA GLY A 34 -5.93 -4.04 -0.51
C GLY A 34 -4.75 -4.21 -1.45
N ARG A 35 -4.92 -3.75 -2.69
CA ARG A 35 -3.90 -3.79 -3.74
C ARG A 35 -3.67 -2.38 -4.27
N SER A 36 -2.41 -1.95 -4.35
CA SER A 36 -2.09 -0.64 -4.88
C SER A 36 -2.31 -0.60 -6.40
N TYR A 37 -3.06 0.38 -6.90
CA TYR A 37 -3.35 0.54 -8.33
C TYR A 37 -2.13 0.98 -9.15
N ALA A 38 -1.06 1.41 -8.47
CA ALA A 38 -0.05 2.28 -9.03
C ALA A 38 1.26 1.62 -9.52
N ASP A 39 1.39 0.29 -9.67
CA ASP A 39 2.60 -0.24 -10.32
C ASP A 39 2.41 -1.60 -11.02
N ALA A 40 3.28 -1.82 -12.00
CA ALA A 40 3.32 -2.91 -12.95
C ALA A 40 3.33 -4.31 -12.28
N PRO A 41 3.01 -5.39 -13.03
CA PRO A 41 2.90 -6.80 -12.58
C PRO A 41 4.05 -7.41 -11.74
N GLU A 42 5.11 -6.67 -11.42
CA GLU A 42 6.27 -7.11 -10.63
C GLU A 42 6.25 -6.66 -9.16
N ILE A 43 5.35 -5.75 -8.74
CA ILE A 43 5.19 -5.28 -7.34
C ILE A 43 3.82 -5.71 -6.81
N ASP A 44 3.50 -7.00 -6.93
CA ASP A 44 2.25 -7.62 -6.49
C ASP A 44 2.26 -7.88 -4.96
N GLY A 45 2.46 -6.81 -4.19
CA GLY A 45 2.44 -6.85 -2.74
C GLY A 45 1.05 -6.52 -2.19
N ASN A 46 0.59 -7.27 -1.19
CA ASN A 46 -0.62 -6.90 -0.47
C ASN A 46 -0.33 -5.65 0.35
N VAL A 47 -1.29 -4.72 0.35
CA VAL A 47 -1.22 -3.53 1.20
C VAL A 47 -2.09 -3.80 2.44
N PHE A 48 -1.42 -3.87 3.57
CA PHE A 48 -2.04 -4.00 4.88
C PHE A 48 -2.22 -2.62 5.49
N ILE A 49 -3.47 -2.30 5.81
CA ILE A 49 -3.85 -1.03 6.38
C ILE A 49 -4.42 -1.31 7.78
N GLU A 50 -3.72 -0.81 8.79
CA GLU A 50 -4.15 -0.88 10.18
C GLU A 50 -5.15 0.25 10.47
N ASN A 51 -6.13 0.00 11.35
CA ASN A 51 -7.33 0.82 11.57
C ASN A 51 -8.33 0.76 10.41
N ALA A 52 -9.22 -0.23 10.44
CA ALA A 52 -10.34 -0.30 9.54
C ALA A 52 -11.34 0.85 9.77
N VAL A 53 -11.09 2.02 9.17
CA VAL A 53 -11.93 3.21 9.34
C VAL A 53 -13.12 3.15 8.40
N ASN A 54 -14.24 2.52 8.78
CA ASN A 54 -15.53 2.56 8.06
C ASN A 54 -15.44 2.44 6.53
N GLN A 55 -14.50 1.64 6.03
CA GLN A 55 -14.33 1.46 4.59
C GLN A 55 -15.20 0.32 4.08
N GLN A 56 -15.35 0.25 2.76
CA GLN A 56 -16.05 -0.82 2.09
C GLN A 56 -15.10 -1.55 1.12
N PRO A 57 -15.28 -2.85 0.89
CA PRO A 57 -14.63 -3.52 -0.23
C PRO A 57 -15.02 -2.82 -1.54
N ASP A 58 -14.11 -2.84 -2.53
CA ASP A 58 -14.20 -2.10 -3.80
C ASP A 58 -13.98 -0.57 -3.67
N ASP A 59 -13.77 -0.05 -2.46
CA ASP A 59 -13.46 1.38 -2.27
C ASP A 59 -11.99 1.68 -2.59
N LEU A 60 -11.75 2.80 -3.28
CA LEU A 60 -10.41 3.27 -3.63
C LEU A 60 -9.96 4.30 -2.60
N VAL A 61 -9.00 3.91 -1.76
CA VAL A 61 -8.56 4.70 -0.62
C VAL A 61 -7.11 5.14 -0.79
N ARG A 62 -6.78 6.29 -0.19
CA ARG A 62 -5.41 6.79 -0.15
C ARG A 62 -4.71 6.31 1.10
N VAL A 63 -3.61 5.59 0.93
CA VAL A 63 -2.84 5.00 2.02
C VAL A 63 -1.42 5.52 1.95
N THR A 64 -0.96 6.15 3.03
CA THR A 64 0.44 6.51 3.19
C THR A 64 1.21 5.30 3.67
N ILE A 65 2.17 4.85 2.88
CA ILE A 65 3.03 3.71 3.24
C ILE A 65 4.05 4.18 4.27
N ASP A 66 3.99 3.64 5.48
CA ASP A 66 4.98 3.91 6.53
C ASP A 66 6.09 2.87 6.54
N ARG A 67 5.78 1.65 6.11
CA ARG A 67 6.70 0.52 6.11
C ARG A 67 6.48 -0.34 4.87
N ALA A 68 7.59 -0.81 4.31
CA ALA A 68 7.60 -1.80 3.24
C ALA A 68 8.48 -2.97 3.69
N ASP A 69 7.98 -4.19 3.55
CA ASP A 69 8.70 -5.43 3.81
C ASP A 69 9.09 -6.11 2.48
N GLU A 70 9.66 -7.33 2.50
CA GLU A 70 10.20 -7.98 1.30
C GLU A 70 9.16 -8.13 0.16
N TYR A 71 7.88 -8.28 0.50
CA TYR A 71 6.78 -8.42 -0.46
C TYR A 71 5.52 -7.63 -0.10
N ASP A 72 5.38 -7.16 1.14
CA ASP A 72 4.15 -6.57 1.64
C ASP A 72 4.35 -5.10 2.04
N LEU A 73 3.30 -4.29 1.84
CA LEU A 73 3.31 -2.88 2.20
C LEU A 73 2.39 -2.66 3.40
N TYR A 74 2.87 -1.86 4.34
CA TYR A 74 2.14 -1.49 5.55
C TYR A 74 1.97 0.01 5.58
N GLY A 75 0.73 0.44 5.74
CA GLY A 75 0.40 1.85 5.69
C GLY A 75 -0.82 2.19 6.52
N LYS A 76 -1.12 3.48 6.52
CA LYS A 76 -2.26 4.03 7.23
C LYS A 76 -3.04 4.89 6.25
N PHE A 77 -4.33 5.04 6.49
CA PHE A 77 -5.15 5.97 5.71
C PHE A 77 -4.51 7.36 5.75
N ALA A 78 -4.24 7.91 4.57
CA ALA A 78 -3.87 9.30 4.44
C ALA A 78 -5.12 10.08 4.81
N ASP A 79 -5.15 10.63 6.02
CA ASP A 79 -6.29 11.35 6.56
C ASP A 79 -6.66 12.48 5.58
N ALA A 80 -7.67 12.22 4.76
CA ALA A 80 -8.33 13.25 4.00
C ALA A 80 -9.25 13.94 4.99
N THR A 81 -8.66 14.74 5.90
CA THR A 81 -9.38 15.79 6.62
C THR A 81 -10.03 16.65 5.52
N ARG A 82 -11.27 16.31 5.21
CA ARG A 82 -12.21 17.20 4.55
C ARG A 82 -12.47 18.32 5.54
N ALA A 83 -11.77 19.43 5.32
CA ALA A 83 -12.21 20.75 5.77
C ALA A 83 -13.58 21.09 5.15
#